data_AF-A0A517WLJ1-F1
#
_entry.id   AF-A0A517WLJ1-F1
#
_cell.length_a   1.000
_cell.length_b   1.000
_cell.length_c   1.000
_cell.angle_alpha   90.00
_cell.angle_beta   90.00
_cell.angle_gamma   90.00
#
_symmetry.space_group_name_H-M   'P 1'
#
loop_
_entity.id
_entity.type
_entity.pdbx_description
1 polymer ?
#
loop_
_entity_poly.entity_id
_entity_poly.type
_entity_poly.pdbx_seq_one_letter_code
_entity_poly.pdbx_strand_id
1 'polypeptide(L)'
;MNHSTRSLRWLTPTIRRERNEWESFCARVNDGETLPRNAAVLSALQDQFRELDQQNRELKIPTLHQELKQLQARVNVILQRCRLYLDATAVRTLSASQLPYLTRILDFVQTELVYLRQQLLLSQTTVHYLKQLVLAAEDIWTQSYCNPNYLLNLIRKIKHDDAHLDDPGQLLFLSLRDMEAVAREQIAHPDILIYLRGLEVARCSYYVSRQIPAWRDSCDLLMMAGMLHDLGWLMLNPQLAKKADGRENQRNDERGEHPILGAALLGGLRGFPGDSYLSEVVAQHHERLDGTGYPRRLHTYHLGEHSRRMGVICRYLELKNDRRELTADGIRTCDGEELAFGAALHLYRETLQGEWDAKVSEQLFLALDKQLPEELHEADRHNDPFSLKRFQSYRPDAAHTELASPHFSLDPESRLKDSVTDHQTEI
;
A
#
# COMPACT_ATOMS: atom_id res chain seq x y z
N MET A 1 -30.53 11.71 8.16
CA MET A 1 -30.60 11.01 6.85
C MET A 1 -29.41 10.07 6.79
N ASN A 2 -29.64 8.82 6.37
CA ASN A 2 -28.75 7.66 6.52
C ASN A 2 -27.25 7.97 6.31
N HIS A 3 -26.49 8.01 7.40
CA HIS A 3 -25.04 7.92 7.33
C HIS A 3 -24.71 6.52 6.81
N SER A 4 -24.24 6.47 5.57
CA SER A 4 -23.68 5.26 4.98
C SER A 4 -22.64 4.69 5.95
N THR A 5 -23.00 3.56 6.56
CA THR A 5 -22.26 2.96 7.69
C THR A 5 -21.49 1.72 7.25
N ARG A 6 -21.27 1.55 5.95
CA ARG A 6 -20.55 0.41 5.37
C ARG A 6 -19.65 0.86 4.22
N SER A 7 -18.35 0.56 4.39
CA SER A 7 -17.36 0.17 3.36
C SER A 7 -16.06 0.98 3.24
N LEU A 8 -15.76 1.94 4.11
CA LEU A 8 -14.56 2.78 3.92
C LEU A 8 -13.49 2.56 4.99
N ARG A 9 -13.39 1.34 5.50
CA ARG A 9 -12.52 1.06 6.64
C ARG A 9 -11.04 1.37 6.35
N TRP A 10 -10.60 1.20 5.10
CA TRP A 10 -9.23 1.43 4.68
C TRP A 10 -9.01 2.84 4.08
N LEU A 11 -10.07 3.67 3.99
CA LEU A 11 -10.06 5.04 3.46
C LEU A 11 -10.62 6.10 4.43
N THR A 12 -11.24 5.73 5.55
CA THR A 12 -11.84 6.67 6.49
C THR A 12 -11.49 6.26 7.92
N PRO A 13 -11.05 7.19 8.80
CA PRO A 13 -10.27 6.83 9.99
C PRO A 13 -11.07 5.94 10.96
N THR A 14 -10.59 4.71 11.12
CA THR A 14 -10.97 3.77 12.18
C THR A 14 -10.89 4.40 13.58
N ILE A 15 -9.89 5.27 13.81
CA ILE A 15 -9.71 6.01 15.07
C ILE A 15 -10.92 6.90 15.39
N ARG A 16 -11.40 7.68 14.41
CA ARG A 16 -12.46 8.67 14.64
C ARG A 16 -13.77 7.98 14.98
N ARG A 17 -14.07 6.86 14.32
CA ARG A 17 -15.28 6.09 14.61
C ARG A 17 -15.22 5.51 16.02
N GLU A 18 -14.16 4.79 16.38
CA GLU A 18 -14.00 4.25 17.73
C GLU A 18 -14.05 5.34 18.80
N ARG A 19 -13.36 6.47 18.58
CA ARG A 19 -13.37 7.63 19.48
C ARG A 19 -14.78 8.22 19.62
N ASN A 20 -15.50 8.43 18.52
CA ASN A 20 -16.87 8.96 18.54
C ASN A 20 -17.82 8.00 19.28
N GLU A 21 -17.64 6.69 19.12
CA GLU A 21 -18.40 5.68 19.87
C GLU A 21 -18.06 5.75 21.37
N TRP A 22 -16.79 5.96 21.75
CA TRP A 22 -16.40 6.18 23.15
C TRP A 22 -16.94 7.48 23.75
N GLU A 23 -16.90 8.57 22.99
CA GLU A 23 -17.45 9.86 23.41
C GLU A 23 -18.95 9.73 23.65
N SER A 24 -19.66 9.08 22.72
CA SER A 24 -21.09 8.79 22.84
C SER A 24 -21.41 7.83 23.98
N PHE A 25 -20.57 6.82 24.22
CA PHE A 25 -20.69 5.91 25.36
C PHE A 25 -20.54 6.67 26.69
N CYS A 26 -19.53 7.54 26.79
CA CYS A 26 -19.26 8.32 28.00
C CYS A 26 -20.38 9.33 28.29
N ALA A 27 -21.00 9.90 27.26
CA ALA A 27 -22.12 10.82 27.41
C ALA A 27 -23.36 10.19 28.06
N ARG A 28 -23.49 8.85 28.03
CA ARG A 28 -24.65 8.10 28.53
C ARG A 28 -24.47 7.44 29.90
N VAL A 29 -23.43 7.81 30.65
CA VAL A 29 -23.12 7.23 31.97
C VAL A 29 -24.28 7.39 32.97
N ASN A 30 -25.08 8.44 32.85
CA ASN A 30 -26.22 8.72 33.73
C ASN A 30 -27.59 8.43 33.08
N ASP A 31 -27.62 7.86 31.86
CA ASP A 31 -28.85 7.60 31.12
C ASP A 31 -29.45 6.24 31.52
N GLY A 32 -30.38 6.25 32.48
CA GLY A 32 -31.25 5.12 32.81
C GLY A 32 -30.76 4.22 33.94
N GLU A 33 -31.52 3.14 34.19
CA GLU A 33 -31.20 2.17 35.25
C GLU A 33 -29.94 1.36 34.93
N THR A 34 -29.17 1.07 35.98
CA THR A 34 -27.99 0.20 35.89
C THR A 34 -28.40 -1.24 35.61
N LEU A 35 -27.71 -1.87 34.68
CA LEU A 35 -27.95 -3.25 34.32
C LEU A 35 -27.47 -4.20 35.43
N PRO A 36 -28.26 -5.24 35.75
CA PRO A 36 -27.80 -6.34 36.60
C PRO A 36 -26.57 -7.00 35.98
N ARG A 37 -25.59 -7.37 36.81
CA ARG A 37 -24.36 -8.05 36.35
C ARG A 37 -24.61 -9.39 35.64
N ASN A 38 -25.77 -10.01 35.87
CA ASN A 38 -26.19 -11.29 35.29
C ASN A 38 -27.17 -11.14 34.12
N ALA A 39 -27.36 -9.93 33.58
CA ALA A 39 -28.20 -9.73 32.40
C ALA A 39 -27.67 -10.53 31.21
N ALA A 40 -28.52 -11.28 30.51
CA ALA A 40 -28.12 -12.15 29.40
C ALA A 40 -27.38 -11.38 28.28
N VAL A 41 -27.82 -10.15 27.97
CA VAL A 41 -27.18 -9.28 26.97
C VAL A 41 -25.77 -8.86 27.40
N LEU A 42 -25.54 -8.67 28.70
CA LEU A 42 -24.21 -8.38 29.24
C LEU A 42 -23.30 -9.60 29.13
N SER A 43 -23.81 -10.81 29.42
CA SER A 43 -23.04 -12.06 29.29
C SER A 43 -22.47 -12.24 27.88
N ALA A 44 -23.26 -11.99 26.84
CA ALA A 44 -22.80 -12.11 25.46
C ALA A 44 -21.64 -11.16 25.13
N LEU A 45 -21.69 -9.91 25.61
CA LEU A 45 -20.59 -8.94 25.43
C LEU A 45 -19.35 -9.32 26.24
N GLN A 46 -19.53 -9.88 27.44
CA GLN A 46 -18.42 -10.38 28.25
C GLN A 46 -17.74 -11.57 27.56
N ASP A 47 -18.50 -12.46 26.92
CA ASP A 47 -17.96 -13.57 26.14
C ASP A 47 -17.16 -13.06 24.93
N GLN A 48 -17.74 -12.16 24.14
CA GLN A 48 -17.05 -11.53 23.01
C GLN A 48 -15.77 -10.81 23.45
N PHE A 49 -15.81 -10.05 24.54
CA PHE A 49 -14.63 -9.38 25.10
C PHE A 49 -13.54 -10.37 25.49
N ARG A 50 -13.89 -11.46 26.19
CA ARG A 50 -12.92 -12.49 26.62
C ARG A 50 -12.24 -13.15 25.42
N GLU A 51 -13.03 -13.48 24.39
CA GLU A 51 -12.50 -14.06 23.16
C GLU A 51 -11.52 -13.10 22.47
N LEU A 52 -11.90 -11.83 22.30
CA LEU A 52 -11.07 -10.82 21.65
C LEU A 52 -9.79 -10.51 22.44
N ASP A 53 -9.87 -10.43 23.77
CA ASP A 53 -8.71 -10.21 24.64
C ASP A 53 -7.74 -11.42 24.58
N GLN A 54 -8.27 -12.65 24.54
CA GLN A 54 -7.45 -13.85 24.34
C GLN A 54 -6.77 -13.84 22.96
N GLN A 55 -7.55 -13.63 21.90
CA GLN A 55 -7.05 -13.54 20.53
C GLN A 55 -5.93 -12.51 20.36
N ASN A 56 -6.07 -11.34 20.98
CA ASN A 56 -5.07 -10.28 20.95
C ASN A 56 -3.79 -10.65 21.71
N ARG A 57 -3.88 -11.34 22.85
CA ARG A 57 -2.71 -11.82 23.61
C ARG A 57 -1.91 -12.89 22.86
N GLU A 58 -2.63 -13.76 22.14
CA GLU A 58 -2.04 -14.82 21.33
C GLU A 58 -1.38 -14.29 20.05
N LEU A 59 -1.89 -13.20 19.48
CA LEU A 59 -1.32 -12.56 18.30
C LEU A 59 0.10 -12.03 18.58
N LYS A 60 1.10 -12.66 17.95
CA LYS A 60 2.50 -12.22 18.02
C LYS A 60 2.91 -11.53 16.73
N ILE A 61 3.28 -10.26 16.84
CA ILE A 61 3.74 -9.45 15.70
C ILE A 61 5.28 -9.44 15.70
N PRO A 62 5.94 -9.87 14.60
CA PRO A 62 7.40 -9.83 14.47
C PRO A 62 7.98 -8.41 14.66
N THR A 63 9.23 -8.34 15.08
CA THR A 63 9.91 -7.08 15.43
C THR A 63 10.03 -6.10 14.27
N LEU A 64 10.14 -6.58 13.03
CA LEU A 64 10.28 -5.75 11.83
C LEU A 64 8.97 -5.05 11.41
N HIS A 65 7.82 -5.47 11.95
CA HIS A 65 6.52 -4.87 11.64
C HIS A 65 6.16 -3.77 12.66
N GLN A 66 6.77 -2.59 12.53
CA GLN A 66 6.57 -1.50 13.48
C GLN A 66 5.15 -0.92 13.42
N GLU A 67 4.56 -0.77 12.24
CA GLU A 67 3.21 -0.20 12.11
C GLU A 67 2.13 -1.17 12.63
N LEU A 68 2.29 -2.47 12.38
CA LEU A 68 1.37 -3.47 12.94
C LEU A 68 1.45 -3.52 14.48
N LYS A 69 2.65 -3.35 15.05
CA LYS A 69 2.80 -3.26 16.51
C LYS A 69 2.10 -2.04 17.10
N GLN A 70 2.14 -0.90 16.41
CA GLN A 70 1.42 0.31 16.83
C GLN A 70 -0.10 0.08 16.81
N LEU A 71 -0.63 -0.53 15.75
CA LEU A 71 -2.04 -0.91 15.67
C LEU A 71 -2.44 -1.88 16.79
N GLN A 72 -1.63 -2.92 17.06
CA GLN A 72 -1.90 -3.82 18.18
C GLN A 72 -1.84 -3.12 19.54
N ALA A 73 -0.92 -2.17 19.74
CA ALA A 73 -0.87 -1.36 20.95
C ALA A 73 -2.16 -0.56 21.16
N ARG A 74 -2.79 -0.08 20.09
CA ARG A 74 -4.10 0.60 20.16
C ARG A 74 -5.22 -0.37 20.54
N VAL A 75 -5.27 -1.55 19.92
CA VAL A 75 -6.22 -2.61 20.31
C VAL A 75 -6.09 -2.94 21.80
N ASN A 76 -4.86 -3.04 22.31
CA ASN A 76 -4.60 -3.23 23.74
C ASN A 76 -5.22 -2.12 24.60
N VAL A 77 -5.05 -0.85 24.23
CA VAL A 77 -5.64 0.29 24.97
C VAL A 77 -7.17 0.19 25.03
N ILE A 78 -7.82 -0.17 23.91
CA ILE A 78 -9.27 -0.29 23.83
C ILE A 78 -9.79 -1.43 24.70
N LEU A 79 -9.14 -2.60 24.62
CA LEU A 79 -9.47 -3.76 25.46
C LEU A 79 -9.28 -3.46 26.95
N GLN A 80 -8.24 -2.70 27.32
CA GLN A 80 -8.03 -2.27 28.71
C GLN A 80 -9.17 -1.35 29.20
N ARG A 81 -9.69 -0.46 28.35
CA ARG A 81 -10.87 0.35 28.69
C ARG A 81 -12.13 -0.50 28.83
N CYS A 82 -12.35 -1.44 27.91
CA CYS A 82 -13.49 -2.36 27.96
C CYS A 82 -13.49 -3.23 29.22
N ARG A 83 -12.30 -3.65 29.68
CA ARG A 83 -12.10 -4.43 30.91
C ARG A 83 -12.73 -3.78 32.15
N LEU A 84 -12.76 -2.44 32.22
CA LEU A 84 -13.37 -1.73 33.34
C LEU A 84 -14.88 -2.00 33.50
N TYR A 85 -15.54 -2.44 32.42
CA TYR A 85 -16.99 -2.67 32.34
C TYR A 85 -17.36 -4.14 32.12
N LEU A 86 -16.52 -4.91 31.42
CA LEU A 86 -16.84 -6.27 30.95
C LEU A 86 -16.07 -7.39 31.69
N ASP A 87 -15.06 -7.07 32.49
CA ASP A 87 -14.33 -8.11 33.23
C ASP A 87 -15.19 -8.69 34.38
N ALA A 88 -14.85 -9.89 34.84
CA ALA A 88 -15.51 -10.51 35.99
C ALA A 88 -15.42 -9.64 37.26
N THR A 89 -14.32 -8.90 37.39
CA THR A 89 -14.05 -7.94 38.48
C THR A 89 -14.30 -6.49 38.07
N ALA A 90 -15.12 -6.25 37.03
CA ALA A 90 -15.43 -4.91 36.54
C ALA A 90 -15.81 -3.94 37.68
N VAL A 91 -15.14 -2.78 37.67
CA VAL A 91 -15.29 -1.73 38.69
C VAL A 91 -16.41 -0.77 38.33
N ARG A 92 -16.78 -0.68 37.05
CA ARG A 92 -17.84 0.20 36.55
C ARG A 92 -19.11 -0.58 36.23
N THR A 93 -20.25 0.06 36.45
CA THR A 93 -21.57 -0.43 36.03
C THR A 93 -21.93 0.09 34.64
N LEU A 94 -22.82 -0.62 33.95
CA LEU A 94 -23.33 -0.25 32.63
C LEU A 94 -24.81 0.07 32.71
N SER A 95 -25.28 1.01 31.90
CA SER A 95 -26.71 1.21 31.63
C SER A 95 -27.13 0.54 30.32
N ALA A 96 -28.42 0.31 30.13
CA ALA A 96 -28.96 -0.27 28.88
C ALA A 96 -28.64 0.59 27.66
N SER A 97 -28.57 1.91 27.83
CA SER A 97 -28.31 2.88 26.74
C SER A 97 -26.87 2.85 26.24
N GLN A 98 -25.92 2.31 27.04
CA GLN A 98 -24.51 2.18 26.69
C GLN A 98 -24.18 0.93 25.86
N LEU A 99 -25.00 -0.13 25.97
CA LEU A 99 -24.72 -1.43 25.34
C LEU A 99 -24.45 -1.34 23.82
N PRO A 100 -25.25 -0.63 23.01
CA PRO A 100 -25.05 -0.61 21.56
C PRO A 100 -23.69 -0.01 21.14
N TYR A 101 -23.17 0.93 21.93
CA TYR A 101 -21.87 1.56 21.68
C TYR A 101 -20.74 0.60 22.01
N LEU A 102 -20.85 -0.11 23.14
CA LEU A 102 -19.86 -1.10 23.54
C LEU A 102 -19.81 -2.29 22.57
N THR A 103 -20.95 -2.73 22.03
CA THR A 103 -21.00 -3.71 20.93
C THR A 103 -20.18 -3.22 19.73
N ARG A 104 -20.42 -1.98 19.26
CA ARG A 104 -19.68 -1.43 18.12
C ARG A 104 -18.18 -1.26 18.39
N ILE A 105 -17.79 -0.97 19.64
CA ILE A 105 -16.38 -0.92 20.05
C ILE A 105 -15.74 -2.32 20.02
N LEU A 106 -16.44 -3.38 20.44
CA LEU A 106 -15.92 -4.74 20.34
C LEU A 106 -15.87 -5.24 18.89
N ASP A 107 -16.87 -4.92 18.06
CA ASP A 107 -16.85 -5.22 16.63
C ASP A 107 -15.68 -4.51 15.92
N PHE A 108 -15.34 -3.30 16.38
CA PHE A 108 -14.15 -2.58 15.95
C PHE A 108 -12.89 -3.39 16.26
N VAL A 109 -12.70 -3.79 17.52
CA VAL A 109 -11.55 -4.60 17.96
C VAL A 109 -11.44 -5.92 17.18
N GLN A 110 -12.56 -6.62 16.99
CA GLN A 110 -12.59 -7.86 16.22
C GLN A 110 -12.00 -7.67 14.84
N THR A 111 -12.45 -6.61 14.16
CA THR A 111 -12.02 -6.40 12.79
C THR A 111 -10.57 -5.89 12.72
N GLU A 112 -10.08 -5.15 13.71
CA GLU A 112 -8.63 -4.79 13.80
C GLU A 112 -7.76 -6.04 13.94
N LEU A 113 -8.18 -6.99 14.77
CA LEU A 113 -7.45 -8.26 14.93
C LEU A 113 -7.48 -9.11 13.65
N VAL A 114 -8.56 -9.04 12.86
CA VAL A 114 -8.62 -9.67 11.54
C VAL A 114 -7.64 -9.00 10.58
N TYR A 115 -7.64 -7.67 10.53
CA TYR A 115 -6.76 -6.88 9.65
C TYR A 115 -5.27 -7.12 9.96
N LEU A 116 -4.88 -7.12 11.25
CA LEU A 116 -3.51 -7.43 11.65
C LEU A 116 -3.04 -8.80 11.16
N ARG A 117 -3.90 -9.83 11.25
CA ARG A 117 -3.58 -11.18 10.76
C ARG A 117 -3.46 -11.21 9.24
N GLN A 118 -4.32 -10.49 8.54
CA GLN A 118 -4.27 -10.37 7.08
C GLN A 118 -2.97 -9.71 6.62
N GLN A 119 -2.55 -8.61 7.26
CA GLN A 119 -1.28 -7.94 6.94
C GLN A 119 -0.04 -8.81 7.24
N LEU A 120 -0.08 -9.64 8.28
CA LEU A 120 0.98 -10.62 8.54
C LEU A 120 1.06 -11.71 7.45
N LEU A 121 -0.09 -12.22 6.99
CA LEU A 121 -0.15 -13.18 5.89
C LEU A 121 0.29 -12.53 4.56
N LEU A 122 -0.10 -11.27 4.35
CA LEU A 122 0.30 -10.45 3.21
C LEU A 122 1.82 -10.29 3.14
N SER A 123 2.46 -10.04 4.29
CA SER A 123 3.92 -9.99 4.43
C SER A 123 4.59 -11.29 3.96
N GLN A 124 4.10 -12.43 4.43
CA GLN A 124 4.67 -13.74 4.09
C GLN A 124 4.54 -14.07 2.59
N THR A 125 3.36 -13.87 2.02
CA THR A 125 3.10 -14.13 0.59
C THR A 125 3.93 -13.19 -0.30
N THR A 126 4.06 -11.93 0.09
CA THR A 126 4.86 -10.94 -0.64
C THR A 126 6.34 -11.34 -0.71
N VAL A 127 6.94 -11.79 0.39
CA VAL A 127 8.34 -12.28 0.37
C VAL A 127 8.50 -13.48 -0.57
N HIS A 128 7.52 -14.40 -0.59
CA HIS A 128 7.55 -15.53 -1.50
C HIS A 128 7.51 -15.11 -2.98
N TYR A 129 6.62 -14.17 -3.33
CA TYR A 129 6.54 -13.63 -4.70
C TYR A 129 7.77 -12.82 -5.06
N LEU A 130 8.35 -12.06 -4.12
CA LEU A 130 9.56 -11.29 -4.38
C LEU A 130 10.75 -12.18 -4.73
N LYS A 131 10.94 -13.31 -4.05
CA LYS A 131 12.00 -14.26 -4.40
C LYS A 131 11.87 -14.73 -5.85
N GLN A 132 10.64 -15.01 -6.30
CA GLN A 132 10.40 -15.42 -7.68
C GLN A 132 10.57 -14.26 -8.66
N LEU A 133 10.15 -13.05 -8.29
CA LEU A 133 10.26 -11.87 -9.13
C LEU A 133 11.73 -11.48 -9.35
N VAL A 134 12.56 -11.51 -8.32
CA VAL A 134 14.00 -11.24 -8.42
C VAL A 134 14.65 -12.23 -9.39
N LEU A 135 14.41 -13.53 -9.22
CA LEU A 135 14.93 -14.57 -10.11
C LEU A 135 14.43 -14.40 -11.56
N ALA A 136 13.13 -14.12 -11.73
CA ALA A 136 12.54 -13.93 -13.04
C ALA A 136 13.07 -12.67 -13.75
N ALA A 137 13.40 -11.63 -12.98
CA ALA A 137 13.96 -10.40 -13.51
C ALA A 137 15.44 -10.57 -13.89
N GLU A 138 16.24 -11.36 -13.15
CA GLU A 138 17.64 -11.65 -13.52
C GLU A 138 17.78 -12.21 -14.95
N ASP A 139 16.85 -13.05 -15.38
CA ASP A 139 16.79 -13.58 -16.75
C ASP A 139 16.62 -12.49 -17.81
N ILE A 140 15.93 -11.38 -17.49
CA ILE A 140 15.74 -10.26 -18.42
C ILE A 140 17.08 -9.61 -18.77
N TRP A 141 17.99 -9.56 -17.80
CA TRP A 141 19.26 -8.82 -17.92
C TRP A 141 20.42 -9.70 -18.37
N THR A 142 20.40 -10.98 -18.04
CA THR A 142 21.56 -11.88 -18.20
C THR A 142 21.50 -12.70 -19.48
N GLN A 143 20.32 -12.88 -20.07
CA GLN A 143 20.13 -13.74 -21.21
C GLN A 143 19.88 -12.91 -22.48
N SER A 144 20.41 -13.37 -23.62
CA SER A 144 20.07 -12.80 -24.93
C SER A 144 18.61 -13.05 -25.32
N TYR A 145 17.92 -13.95 -24.63
CA TYR A 145 16.50 -14.24 -24.75
C TYR A 145 15.90 -14.45 -23.35
N CYS A 146 14.96 -13.61 -22.94
CA CYS A 146 14.23 -13.81 -21.69
C CYS A 146 13.11 -14.83 -21.92
N ASN A 147 13.01 -15.85 -21.05
CA ASN A 147 11.87 -16.74 -21.04
C ASN A 147 10.70 -16.09 -20.30
N PRO A 148 9.61 -15.68 -20.98
CA PRO A 148 8.48 -15.00 -20.31
C PRO A 148 7.76 -15.90 -19.30
N ASN A 149 8.00 -17.22 -19.34
CA ASN A 149 7.28 -18.18 -18.52
C ASN A 149 7.48 -17.95 -17.01
N TYR A 150 8.63 -17.45 -16.55
CA TYR A 150 8.82 -17.20 -15.11
C TYR A 150 7.87 -16.11 -14.61
N LEU A 151 7.82 -14.97 -15.30
CA LEU A 151 6.90 -13.87 -14.97
C LEU A 151 5.44 -14.27 -15.19
N LEU A 152 5.13 -14.99 -16.28
CA LEU A 152 3.77 -15.48 -16.52
C LEU A 152 3.30 -16.48 -15.45
N ASN A 153 4.18 -17.36 -14.98
CA ASN A 153 3.87 -18.28 -13.90
C ASN A 153 3.67 -17.55 -12.57
N LEU A 154 4.48 -16.53 -12.30
CA LEU A 154 4.30 -15.68 -11.13
C LEU A 154 2.94 -14.94 -11.18
N ILE A 155 2.58 -14.36 -12.32
CA ILE A 155 1.26 -13.73 -12.52
C ILE A 155 0.14 -14.74 -12.27
N ARG A 156 0.20 -15.94 -12.88
CA ARG A 156 -0.81 -16.98 -12.65
C ARG A 156 -0.91 -17.37 -11.19
N LYS A 157 0.22 -17.49 -10.50
CA LYS A 157 0.28 -17.83 -9.08
C LYS A 157 -0.36 -16.73 -8.21
N ILE A 158 0.01 -15.46 -8.42
CA ILE A 158 -0.60 -14.34 -7.71
C ILE A 158 -2.10 -14.30 -7.97
N LYS A 159 -2.55 -14.43 -9.22
CA LYS A 159 -3.98 -14.44 -9.56
C LYS A 159 -4.74 -15.54 -8.82
N HIS A 160 -4.15 -16.73 -8.75
CA HIS A 160 -4.75 -17.87 -8.05
C HIS A 160 -4.80 -17.64 -6.53
N ASP A 161 -3.67 -17.30 -5.93
CA ASP A 161 -3.54 -17.12 -4.49
C ASP A 161 -4.39 -15.92 -4.01
N ASP A 162 -4.40 -14.79 -4.73
CA ASP A 162 -5.11 -13.56 -4.35
C ASP A 162 -6.58 -13.52 -4.84
N ALA A 163 -7.09 -14.58 -5.48
CA ALA A 163 -8.45 -14.59 -6.05
C ALA A 163 -9.58 -14.35 -5.03
N HIS A 164 -9.31 -14.59 -3.75
CA HIS A 164 -10.26 -14.49 -2.65
C HIS A 164 -10.12 -13.18 -1.85
N LEU A 165 -9.18 -12.31 -2.23
CA LEU A 165 -8.96 -11.03 -1.57
C LEU A 165 -9.90 -9.99 -2.21
N ASP A 166 -10.89 -9.54 -1.46
CA ASP A 166 -11.94 -8.63 -1.94
C ASP A 166 -11.88 -7.24 -1.31
N ASP A 167 -11.03 -7.07 -0.29
CA ASP A 167 -10.81 -5.80 0.40
C ASP A 167 -9.39 -5.26 0.08
N PRO A 168 -9.23 -3.97 -0.24
CA PRO A 168 -7.92 -3.39 -0.54
C PRO A 168 -6.92 -3.51 0.60
N GLY A 169 -7.38 -3.51 1.85
CA GLY A 169 -6.56 -3.75 3.04
C GLY A 169 -6.01 -5.18 3.13
N GLN A 170 -6.44 -6.11 2.28
CA GLN A 170 -5.88 -7.45 2.21
C GLN A 170 -4.71 -7.57 1.23
N LEU A 171 -4.53 -6.60 0.33
CA LEU A 171 -3.53 -6.66 -0.74
C LEU A 171 -2.58 -5.46 -0.77
N LEU A 172 -3.02 -4.28 -0.33
CA LEU A 172 -2.21 -3.09 -0.21
C LEU A 172 -1.43 -3.15 1.10
N PHE A 173 -0.16 -2.78 1.04
CA PHE A 173 0.68 -2.81 2.21
C PHE A 173 0.27 -1.69 3.16
N LEU A 174 0.09 -2.02 4.43
CA LEU A 174 -0.04 -0.97 5.46
C LEU A 174 1.22 -0.08 5.47
N SER A 175 2.40 -0.70 5.35
CA SER A 175 3.69 -0.03 5.37
C SER A 175 4.65 -0.69 4.39
N LEU A 176 4.94 -0.01 3.28
CA LEU A 176 5.95 -0.45 2.31
C LEU A 176 7.33 -0.63 2.99
N ARG A 177 7.64 0.22 3.98
CA ARG A 177 8.90 0.16 4.73
C ARG A 177 9.03 -1.07 5.62
N ASP A 178 7.96 -1.45 6.31
CA ASP A 178 7.96 -2.67 7.13
C ASP A 178 8.13 -3.89 6.21
N MET A 179 7.45 -3.88 5.07
CA MET A 179 7.56 -4.93 4.05
C MET A 179 8.97 -5.01 3.48
N GLU A 180 9.60 -3.86 3.21
CA GLU A 180 11.00 -3.79 2.77
C GLU A 180 11.94 -4.33 3.84
N ALA A 181 11.77 -3.95 5.11
CA ALA A 181 12.60 -4.43 6.20
C ALA A 181 12.52 -5.96 6.34
N VAL A 182 11.32 -6.53 6.26
CA VAL A 182 11.10 -7.98 6.27
C VAL A 182 11.70 -8.65 5.04
N ALA A 183 11.55 -8.06 3.85
CA ALA A 183 12.13 -8.59 2.63
C ALA A 183 13.66 -8.60 2.69
N ARG A 184 14.30 -7.55 3.20
CA ARG A 184 15.76 -7.44 3.35
C ARG A 184 16.34 -8.46 4.31
N GLU A 185 15.60 -8.87 5.35
CA GLU A 185 16.04 -9.92 6.26
C GLU A 185 16.08 -11.31 5.57
N GLN A 186 15.22 -11.53 4.58
CA GLN A 186 15.04 -12.84 3.94
C GLN A 186 15.60 -12.96 2.53
N ILE A 187 15.91 -11.84 1.88
CA ILE A 187 16.37 -11.74 0.50
C ILE A 187 17.56 -10.78 0.47
N ALA A 188 18.74 -11.33 0.24
CA ALA A 188 19.98 -10.56 0.10
C ALA A 188 20.04 -9.87 -1.27
N HIS A 189 19.22 -8.85 -1.49
CA HIS A 189 19.24 -8.00 -2.69
C HIS A 189 19.26 -6.52 -2.29
N PRO A 190 20.29 -5.74 -2.67
CA PRO A 190 20.43 -4.36 -2.24
C PRO A 190 19.25 -3.48 -2.70
N ASP A 191 18.74 -3.74 -3.91
CA ASP A 191 17.68 -2.96 -4.54
C ASP A 191 16.27 -3.59 -4.40
N ILE A 192 16.02 -4.36 -3.34
CA ILE A 192 14.75 -5.09 -3.15
C ILE A 192 13.50 -4.20 -3.19
N LEU A 193 13.64 -2.92 -2.84
CA LEU A 193 12.55 -1.95 -2.84
C LEU A 193 11.96 -1.72 -4.24
N ILE A 194 12.78 -1.79 -5.31
CA ILE A 194 12.33 -1.68 -6.71
C ILE A 194 11.33 -2.81 -7.02
N TYR A 195 11.70 -4.04 -6.70
CA TYR A 195 10.85 -5.21 -6.91
C TYR A 195 9.60 -5.20 -6.03
N LEU A 196 9.73 -4.73 -4.79
CA LEU A 196 8.61 -4.62 -3.86
C LEU A 196 7.55 -3.63 -4.36
N ARG A 197 7.96 -2.47 -4.88
CA ARG A 197 7.06 -1.51 -5.53
C ARG A 197 6.38 -2.12 -6.75
N GLY A 198 7.15 -2.76 -7.61
CA GLY A 198 6.59 -3.40 -8.80
C GLY A 198 5.56 -4.47 -8.46
N LEU A 199 5.81 -5.25 -7.41
CA LEU A 199 4.85 -6.25 -6.92
C LEU A 199 3.58 -5.62 -6.32
N GLU A 200 3.69 -4.51 -5.58
CA GLU A 200 2.53 -3.78 -5.06
C GLU A 200 1.65 -3.24 -6.20
N VAL A 201 2.27 -2.62 -7.21
CA VAL A 201 1.58 -2.12 -8.41
C VAL A 201 0.89 -3.27 -9.15
N ALA A 202 1.55 -4.42 -9.28
CA ALA A 202 0.97 -5.58 -9.96
C ALA A 202 -0.26 -6.14 -9.23
N ARG A 203 -0.22 -6.23 -7.89
CA ARG A 203 -1.35 -6.69 -7.09
C ARG A 203 -2.51 -5.69 -7.11
N CYS A 204 -2.21 -4.40 -7.03
CA CYS A 204 -3.22 -3.35 -7.18
C CYS A 204 -3.88 -3.42 -8.57
N SER A 205 -3.08 -3.58 -9.63
CA SER A 205 -3.59 -3.75 -11.01
C SER A 205 -4.51 -4.96 -11.16
N TYR A 206 -4.16 -6.09 -10.55
CA TYR A 206 -5.00 -7.28 -10.53
C TYR A 206 -6.33 -7.01 -9.83
N TYR A 207 -6.27 -6.39 -8.65
CA TYR A 207 -7.46 -6.06 -7.87
C TYR A 207 -8.41 -5.14 -8.64
N VAL A 208 -7.91 -4.02 -9.17
CA VAL A 208 -8.70 -3.08 -9.96
C VAL A 208 -9.31 -3.77 -11.18
N SER A 209 -8.55 -4.64 -11.84
CA SER A 209 -9.03 -5.39 -13.01
C SER A 209 -10.17 -6.37 -12.66
N ARG A 210 -10.20 -6.93 -11.45
CA ARG A 210 -11.31 -7.77 -10.98
C ARG A 210 -12.57 -6.94 -10.74
N GLN A 211 -12.43 -5.78 -10.13
CA GLN A 211 -13.54 -4.91 -9.76
C GLN A 211 -14.12 -4.15 -10.97
N ILE A 212 -13.27 -3.75 -11.92
CA ILE A 212 -13.64 -2.89 -13.05
C ILE A 212 -13.59 -3.66 -14.37
N PRO A 213 -14.73 -3.96 -15.00
CA PRO A 213 -14.78 -4.72 -16.25
C PRO A 213 -13.90 -4.17 -17.38
N ALA A 214 -13.79 -2.84 -17.49
CA ALA A 214 -12.98 -2.19 -18.53
C ALA A 214 -11.47 -2.48 -18.44
N TRP A 215 -11.00 -2.97 -17.28
CA TRP A 215 -9.58 -3.24 -17.03
C TRP A 215 -9.21 -4.72 -17.20
N ARG A 216 -10.21 -5.62 -17.26
CA ARG A 216 -10.02 -7.09 -17.29
C ARG A 216 -9.11 -7.56 -18.42
N ASP A 217 -9.34 -7.07 -19.63
CA ASP A 217 -8.57 -7.50 -20.81
C ASP A 217 -7.11 -7.04 -20.76
N SER A 218 -6.82 -5.96 -20.02
CA SER A 218 -5.47 -5.45 -19.81
C SER A 218 -4.80 -5.97 -18.54
N CYS A 219 -5.46 -6.85 -17.76
CA CYS A 219 -5.00 -7.27 -16.44
C CYS A 219 -3.58 -7.83 -16.48
N ASP A 220 -3.31 -8.80 -17.36
CA ASP A 220 -2.00 -9.47 -17.40
C ASP A 220 -0.89 -8.50 -17.89
N LEU A 221 -1.22 -7.60 -18.82
CA LEU A 221 -0.32 -6.52 -19.26
C LEU A 221 0.00 -5.56 -18.12
N LEU A 222 -1.00 -5.08 -17.38
CA LEU A 222 -0.80 -4.12 -16.28
C LEU A 222 -0.07 -4.76 -15.09
N MET A 223 -0.37 -6.02 -14.76
CA MET A 223 0.40 -6.77 -13.76
C MET A 223 1.86 -6.88 -14.15
N MET A 224 2.13 -7.20 -15.41
CA MET A 224 3.49 -7.34 -15.91
C MET A 224 4.23 -6.02 -15.97
N ALA A 225 3.62 -4.99 -16.55
CA ALA A 225 4.19 -3.65 -16.56
C ALA A 225 4.43 -3.17 -15.12
N GLY A 226 3.55 -3.51 -14.18
CA GLY A 226 3.69 -3.16 -12.77
C GLY A 226 4.95 -3.77 -12.18
N MET A 227 5.19 -5.06 -12.38
CA MET A 227 6.41 -5.73 -11.92
C MET A 227 7.70 -5.16 -12.52
N LEU A 228 7.63 -4.54 -13.70
CA LEU A 228 8.80 -4.18 -14.50
C LEU A 228 9.04 -2.66 -14.64
N HIS A 229 8.08 -1.79 -14.28
CA HIS A 229 8.14 -0.37 -14.60
C HIS A 229 9.40 0.33 -14.06
N ASP A 230 9.76 0.00 -12.81
CA ASP A 230 10.89 0.59 -12.11
C ASP A 230 12.22 -0.17 -12.35
N LEU A 231 12.25 -1.24 -13.15
CA LEU A 231 13.49 -2.01 -13.37
C LEU A 231 14.60 -1.19 -14.03
N GLY A 232 14.27 -0.15 -14.79
CA GLY A 232 15.24 0.77 -15.35
C GLY A 232 16.09 1.48 -14.29
N TRP A 233 15.62 1.57 -13.04
CA TRP A 233 16.42 2.07 -11.93
C TRP A 233 17.69 1.26 -11.72
N LEU A 234 17.69 -0.05 -12.00
CA LEU A 234 18.86 -0.92 -11.86
C LEU A 234 19.99 -0.60 -12.84
N MET A 235 19.70 0.14 -13.92
CA MET A 235 20.67 0.49 -14.97
C MET A 235 21.39 1.82 -14.72
N LEU A 236 20.95 2.60 -13.74
CA LEU A 236 21.52 3.91 -13.47
C LEU A 236 22.91 3.76 -12.83
N ASN A 237 23.89 4.51 -13.30
CA ASN A 237 25.26 4.39 -12.79
C ASN A 237 25.40 5.01 -11.38
N PRO A 238 25.73 4.23 -10.33
CA PRO A 238 25.85 4.76 -8.96
C PRO A 238 26.93 5.84 -8.79
N GLN A 239 27.93 5.91 -9.67
CA GLN A 239 28.97 6.95 -9.62
C GLN A 239 28.51 8.31 -10.13
N LEU A 240 27.48 8.37 -10.98
CA LEU A 240 26.88 9.64 -11.41
C LEU A 240 26.04 10.24 -10.27
N ALA A 241 25.30 9.40 -9.56
CA ALA A 241 24.46 9.82 -8.44
C ALA A 241 25.24 10.25 -7.18
N LYS A 242 26.44 9.68 -6.94
CA LYS A 242 27.34 10.14 -5.85
C LYS A 242 27.95 11.52 -6.09
N LYS A 243 27.99 12.03 -7.34
CA LYS A 243 28.44 13.40 -7.62
C LYS A 243 27.40 14.46 -7.28
N ALA A 244 26.23 14.08 -6.79
CA ALA A 244 25.16 14.96 -6.33
C ALA A 244 25.45 15.61 -4.96
N ASP A 245 26.67 16.11 -4.76
CA ASP A 245 27.01 17.05 -3.68
C ASP A 245 26.37 18.41 -4.02
N GLY A 246 25.09 18.55 -3.67
CA GLY A 246 24.43 19.85 -3.53
C GLY A 246 23.76 20.46 -4.76
N ARG A 247 23.51 19.71 -5.85
CA ARG A 247 22.73 20.20 -7.00
C ARG A 247 21.45 19.40 -7.22
N GLU A 248 20.36 19.90 -6.66
CA GLU A 248 18.99 19.36 -6.78
C GLU A 248 18.55 19.10 -8.24
N ASN A 249 19.07 19.89 -9.18
CA ASN A 249 18.74 19.77 -10.61
C ASN A 249 19.21 18.46 -11.27
N GLN A 250 20.30 17.83 -10.79
CA GLN A 250 20.80 16.59 -11.41
C GLN A 250 20.04 15.34 -10.95
N ARG A 251 19.47 15.34 -9.73
CA ARG A 251 18.58 14.26 -9.27
C ARG A 251 17.26 14.19 -10.05
N ASN A 252 16.85 15.29 -10.69
CA ASN A 252 15.65 15.33 -11.52
C ASN A 252 15.88 14.72 -12.92
N ASP A 253 17.11 14.76 -13.45
CA ASP A 253 17.47 14.12 -14.73
C ASP A 253 17.52 12.59 -14.60
N GLU A 254 18.12 12.04 -13.54
CA GLU A 254 18.22 10.58 -13.31
C GLU A 254 16.84 9.92 -13.15
N ARG A 255 15.85 10.62 -12.56
CA ARG A 255 14.45 10.14 -12.48
C ARG A 255 13.82 9.99 -13.84
N GLY A 256 14.11 10.92 -14.77
CA GLY A 256 13.61 10.85 -16.14
C GLY A 256 14.21 9.70 -16.95
N GLU A 257 15.37 9.18 -16.57
CA GLU A 257 16.05 8.15 -17.34
C GLU A 257 15.48 6.75 -17.10
N HIS A 258 15.04 6.43 -15.88
CA HIS A 258 14.61 5.07 -15.54
C HIS A 258 13.44 4.53 -16.39
N PRO A 259 12.40 5.30 -16.78
CA PRO A 259 11.33 4.78 -17.62
C PRO A 259 11.84 4.47 -19.03
N ILE A 260 12.80 5.28 -19.52
CA ILE A 260 13.44 5.07 -20.83
C ILE A 260 14.31 3.81 -20.80
N LEU A 261 15.13 3.66 -19.77
CA LEU A 261 16.02 2.52 -19.59
C LEU A 261 15.22 1.21 -19.42
N GLY A 262 14.18 1.25 -18.59
CA GLY A 262 13.25 0.13 -18.43
C GLY A 262 12.56 -0.24 -19.75
N ALA A 263 12.05 0.75 -20.49
CA ALA A 263 11.42 0.51 -21.79
C ALA A 263 12.40 -0.06 -22.83
N ALA A 264 13.65 0.41 -22.83
CA ALA A 264 14.71 -0.06 -23.72
C ALA A 264 15.08 -1.52 -23.43
N LEU A 265 15.19 -1.89 -22.14
CA LEU A 265 15.39 -3.27 -21.71
C LEU A 265 14.30 -4.19 -22.27
N LEU A 266 13.05 -3.77 -22.17
CA LEU A 266 11.90 -4.56 -22.60
C LEU A 266 11.71 -4.54 -24.13
N GLY A 267 12.27 -3.58 -24.85
CA GLY A 267 12.12 -3.45 -26.30
C GLY A 267 12.66 -4.65 -27.10
N GLY A 268 13.60 -5.41 -26.53
CA GLY A 268 14.14 -6.65 -27.10
C GLY A 268 13.33 -7.91 -26.76
N LEU A 269 12.40 -7.81 -25.82
CA LEU A 269 11.63 -8.94 -25.31
C LEU A 269 10.40 -9.25 -26.17
N ARG A 270 10.03 -10.53 -26.26
CA ARG A 270 8.89 -11.03 -27.02
C ARG A 270 8.20 -12.16 -26.25
N GLY A 271 6.93 -12.42 -26.54
CA GLY A 271 6.12 -13.45 -25.91
C GLY A 271 5.44 -13.01 -24.61
N PHE A 272 5.48 -11.73 -24.27
CA PHE A 272 4.81 -11.15 -23.11
C PHE A 272 3.39 -10.66 -23.48
N PRO A 273 2.44 -10.65 -22.51
CA PRO A 273 1.11 -10.10 -22.71
C PRO A 273 1.20 -8.63 -23.12
N GLY A 274 0.62 -8.32 -24.27
CA GLY A 274 0.67 -6.95 -24.81
C GLY A 274 2.08 -6.49 -25.14
N ASP A 275 2.95 -7.36 -25.69
CA ASP A 275 4.30 -7.04 -26.19
C ASP A 275 4.41 -5.67 -26.91
N SER A 276 3.40 -5.32 -27.71
CA SER A 276 3.34 -4.05 -28.45
C SER A 276 3.15 -2.82 -27.55
N TYR A 277 2.62 -3.00 -26.34
CA TYR A 277 2.27 -1.96 -25.38
C TYR A 277 3.16 -1.97 -24.14
N LEU A 278 3.77 -3.10 -23.77
CA LEU A 278 4.52 -3.22 -22.51
C LEU A 278 5.63 -2.18 -22.38
N SER A 279 6.46 -2.03 -23.42
CA SER A 279 7.52 -1.01 -23.45
C SER A 279 6.95 0.42 -23.44
N GLU A 280 5.80 0.66 -24.09
CA GLU A 280 5.10 1.95 -24.05
C GLU A 280 4.62 2.28 -22.63
N VAL A 281 3.93 1.35 -21.96
CA VAL A 281 3.40 1.52 -20.61
C VAL A 281 4.53 1.81 -19.63
N VAL A 282 5.63 1.05 -19.72
CA VAL A 282 6.83 1.28 -18.89
C VAL A 282 7.49 2.62 -19.23
N ALA A 283 7.52 3.06 -20.48
CA ALA A 283 8.09 4.37 -20.82
C ALA A 283 7.24 5.56 -20.32
N GLN A 284 5.92 5.36 -20.18
CA GLN A 284 4.94 6.44 -19.99
C GLN A 284 4.31 6.47 -18.58
N HIS A 285 4.69 5.59 -17.64
CA HIS A 285 3.99 5.48 -16.36
C HIS A 285 4.10 6.72 -15.45
N HIS A 286 5.05 7.63 -15.71
CA HIS A 286 5.16 8.94 -15.04
C HIS A 286 4.66 10.12 -15.89
N GLU A 287 4.14 9.86 -17.08
CA GLU A 287 3.58 10.90 -17.94
C GLU A 287 2.18 11.31 -17.47
N ARG A 288 1.86 12.60 -17.62
CA ARG A 288 0.60 13.22 -17.16
C ARG A 288 -0.14 13.84 -18.34
N LEU A 289 -1.47 13.88 -18.28
CA LEU A 289 -2.30 14.37 -19.40
C LEU A 289 -2.02 15.83 -19.79
N ASP A 290 -1.61 16.64 -18.80
CA ASP A 290 -1.28 18.06 -18.94
C ASP A 290 0.16 18.31 -19.46
N GLY A 291 0.95 17.26 -19.67
CA GLY A 291 2.34 17.33 -20.13
C GLY A 291 3.35 17.70 -19.05
N THR A 292 2.95 17.75 -17.77
CA THR A 292 3.87 18.04 -16.66
C THR A 292 4.61 16.80 -16.14
N GLY A 293 4.23 15.62 -16.63
CA GLY A 293 4.94 14.37 -16.38
C GLY A 293 6.27 14.25 -17.12
N TYR A 294 6.88 13.07 -17.06
CA TYR A 294 8.19 12.79 -17.65
C TYR A 294 8.22 11.35 -18.17
N PRO A 295 9.18 10.98 -19.05
CA PRO A 295 10.34 11.75 -19.50
C PRO A 295 10.14 12.62 -20.75
N ARG A 296 9.13 12.33 -21.57
CA ARG A 296 8.88 13.00 -22.85
C ARG A 296 7.89 14.15 -22.74
N ARG A 297 7.23 14.33 -21.58
CA ARG A 297 6.23 15.39 -21.34
C ARG A 297 5.07 15.28 -22.33
N LEU A 298 4.56 14.06 -22.48
CA LEU A 298 3.50 13.75 -23.42
C LEU A 298 2.19 14.42 -22.98
N HIS A 299 1.42 14.93 -23.94
CA HIS A 299 0.06 15.38 -23.70
C HIS A 299 -0.95 14.29 -24.06
N THR A 300 -2.16 14.40 -23.47
CA THR A 300 -3.30 13.48 -23.60
C THR A 300 -3.34 12.57 -24.84
N TYR A 301 -3.29 13.13 -26.06
CA TYR A 301 -3.43 12.38 -27.30
C TYR A 301 -2.27 11.41 -27.63
N HIS A 302 -1.13 11.58 -26.97
CA HIS A 302 0.04 10.72 -27.10
C HIS A 302 0.14 9.66 -26.00
N LEU A 303 -0.75 9.69 -24.99
CA LEU A 303 -0.72 8.75 -23.88
C LEU A 303 -1.61 7.54 -24.15
N GLY A 304 -0.96 6.38 -24.20
CA GLY A 304 -1.62 5.09 -24.36
C GLY A 304 -2.67 4.87 -23.28
N GLU A 305 -3.75 4.17 -23.60
CA GLU A 305 -4.80 3.87 -22.62
C GLU A 305 -4.26 3.07 -21.42
N HIS A 306 -3.40 2.08 -21.68
CA HIS A 306 -2.77 1.28 -20.63
C HIS A 306 -1.77 2.11 -19.80
N SER A 307 -1.08 3.07 -20.42
CA SER A 307 -0.18 4.00 -19.72
C SER A 307 -0.94 4.91 -18.77
N ARG A 308 -2.12 5.43 -19.18
CA ARG A 308 -2.99 6.22 -18.29
C ARG A 308 -3.47 5.42 -17.08
N ARG A 309 -3.86 4.15 -17.30
CA ARG A 309 -4.23 3.21 -16.22
C ARG A 309 -3.07 2.95 -15.26
N MET A 310 -1.89 2.70 -15.81
CA MET A 310 -0.68 2.48 -15.01
C MET A 310 -0.32 3.71 -14.18
N GLY A 311 -0.25 4.89 -14.81
CA GLY A 311 0.16 6.12 -14.14
C GLY A 311 -0.74 6.49 -12.96
N VAL A 312 -2.07 6.30 -13.11
CA VAL A 312 -3.02 6.51 -12.01
C VAL A 312 -2.77 5.54 -10.83
N ILE A 313 -2.47 4.26 -11.11
CA ILE A 313 -2.12 3.29 -10.05
C ILE A 313 -0.79 3.65 -9.38
N CYS A 314 0.26 3.92 -10.17
CA CYS A 314 1.58 4.29 -9.65
C CYS A 314 1.46 5.53 -8.77
N ARG A 315 0.79 6.58 -9.26
CA ARG A 315 0.60 7.82 -8.50
C ARG A 315 -0.14 7.60 -7.19
N TYR A 316 -1.22 6.82 -7.21
CA TYR A 316 -1.96 6.50 -5.99
C TYR A 316 -1.07 5.81 -4.95
N LEU A 317 -0.30 4.79 -5.36
CA LEU A 317 0.57 4.03 -4.46
C LEU A 317 1.77 4.85 -3.98
N GLU A 318 2.36 5.69 -4.82
CA GLU A 318 3.38 6.66 -4.41
C GLU A 318 2.85 7.57 -3.31
N LEU A 319 1.67 8.16 -3.51
CA LEU A 319 1.03 9.06 -2.55
C LEU A 319 0.69 8.35 -1.24
N LYS A 320 0.30 7.06 -1.30
CA LYS A 320 -0.03 6.22 -0.14
C LYS A 320 1.22 5.83 0.64
N ASN A 321 2.32 5.56 -0.05
CA ASN A 321 3.57 5.10 0.54
C ASN A 321 4.50 6.25 0.98
N ASP A 322 4.21 7.49 0.58
CA ASP A 322 4.97 8.67 0.99
C ASP A 322 4.81 8.96 2.49
N ARG A 323 5.91 9.35 3.15
CA ARG A 323 5.94 9.65 4.58
C ARG A 323 5.25 10.99 4.83
N ARG A 324 4.02 10.95 5.34
CA ARG A 324 3.35 12.15 5.87
C ARG A 324 3.23 12.05 7.38
N GLU A 325 3.78 13.03 8.10
CA GLU A 325 3.37 13.25 9.49
C GLU A 325 1.93 13.76 9.50
N LEU A 326 0.97 12.89 9.78
CA LEU A 326 -0.40 13.28 10.06
C LEU A 326 -0.49 13.65 11.55
N THR A 327 -0.33 14.94 11.85
CA THR A 327 -0.64 15.50 13.16
C THR A 327 -2.10 15.95 13.16
N ALA A 328 -2.98 15.16 13.75
CA ALA A 328 -4.29 15.62 14.19
C ALA A 328 -4.26 15.72 15.73
N ASP A 329 -4.46 16.93 16.25
CA ASP A 329 -4.69 17.22 17.68
C ASP A 329 -3.62 16.77 18.70
N GLY A 330 -2.35 16.67 18.30
CA GLY A 330 -1.27 16.27 19.20
C GLY A 330 -1.20 14.76 19.49
N ILE A 331 -2.05 13.97 18.82
CA ILE A 331 -1.88 12.53 18.68
C ILE A 331 -1.09 12.32 17.38
N ARG A 332 0.07 11.69 17.48
CA ARG A 332 0.83 11.22 16.30
C ARG A 332 0.02 10.08 15.69
N THR A 333 -0.74 10.31 14.62
CA THR A 333 -1.40 9.21 13.90
C THR A 333 -0.46 8.74 12.80
N CYS A 334 0.23 7.63 13.06
CA CYS A 334 0.99 6.88 12.05
C CYS A 334 0.06 5.91 11.30
N ASP A 335 -1.16 6.34 10.96
CA ASP A 335 -2.14 5.43 10.38
C ASP A 335 -1.98 5.40 8.87
N GLY A 336 -1.38 4.32 8.34
CA GLY A 336 -1.29 4.07 6.90
C GLY A 336 -2.65 4.09 6.17
N GLU A 337 -3.76 3.89 6.90
CA GLU A 337 -5.13 4.05 6.40
C GLU A 337 -5.51 5.52 6.14
N GLU A 338 -5.08 6.44 7.01
CA GLU A 338 -5.25 7.88 6.75
C GLU A 338 -4.39 8.34 5.56
N LEU A 339 -3.27 7.64 5.29
CA LEU A 339 -2.46 7.87 4.10
C LEU A 339 -3.17 7.41 2.83
N ALA A 340 -3.86 6.27 2.83
CA ALA A 340 -4.67 5.83 1.69
C ALA A 340 -5.80 6.83 1.36
N PHE A 341 -6.53 7.27 2.39
CA PHE A 341 -7.36 8.49 2.42
C PHE A 341 -6.75 9.68 1.68
N GLY A 342 -5.71 10.23 2.32
CA GLY A 342 -5.05 11.42 1.80
C GLY A 342 -4.41 11.20 0.43
N ALA A 343 -4.10 9.97 0.03
CA ALA A 343 -3.60 9.65 -1.30
C ALA A 343 -4.71 9.71 -2.34
N ALA A 344 -5.86 9.08 -2.08
CA ALA A 344 -7.02 9.14 -2.95
C ALA A 344 -7.53 10.59 -3.12
N LEU A 345 -7.64 11.35 -2.03
CA LEU A 345 -8.05 12.76 -2.08
C LEU A 345 -7.06 13.64 -2.84
N HIS A 346 -5.75 13.38 -2.70
CA HIS A 346 -4.74 14.13 -3.45
C HIS A 346 -4.82 13.79 -4.94
N LEU A 347 -4.88 12.49 -5.30
CA LEU A 347 -5.05 12.07 -6.68
C LEU A 347 -6.34 12.63 -7.31
N TYR A 348 -7.43 12.69 -6.55
CA TYR A 348 -8.68 13.31 -6.98
C TYR A 348 -8.51 14.78 -7.32
N ARG A 349 -7.78 15.54 -6.49
CA ARG A 349 -7.46 16.95 -6.76
C ARG A 349 -6.57 17.14 -7.98
N GLU A 350 -5.53 16.32 -8.15
CA GLU A 350 -4.69 16.33 -9.36
C GLU A 350 -5.52 15.99 -10.61
N THR A 351 -6.48 15.07 -10.47
CA THR A 351 -7.42 14.71 -11.55
C THR A 351 -8.33 15.90 -11.92
N LEU A 352 -8.87 16.63 -10.94
CA LEU A 352 -9.66 17.85 -11.20
C LEU A 352 -8.86 18.95 -11.90
N GLN A 353 -7.54 18.98 -11.69
CA GLN A 353 -6.62 19.89 -12.37
C GLN A 353 -6.26 19.43 -13.80
N GLY A 354 -6.73 18.26 -14.23
CA GLY A 354 -6.48 17.71 -15.56
C GLY A 354 -5.14 17.00 -15.71
N GLU A 355 -4.45 16.68 -14.60
CA GLU A 355 -3.17 15.96 -14.65
C GLU A 355 -3.35 14.47 -14.99
N TRP A 356 -4.48 13.89 -14.55
CA TRP A 356 -4.80 12.46 -14.70
C TRP A 356 -6.12 12.26 -15.43
N ASP A 357 -6.28 11.10 -16.08
CA ASP A 357 -7.50 10.76 -16.79
C ASP A 357 -8.65 10.54 -15.81
N ALA A 358 -9.64 11.44 -15.86
CA ALA A 358 -10.75 11.45 -14.92
C ALA A 358 -11.53 10.13 -14.88
N LYS A 359 -11.73 9.48 -16.04
CA LYS A 359 -12.43 8.20 -16.12
C LYS A 359 -11.60 7.09 -15.48
N VAL A 360 -10.29 7.10 -15.71
CA VAL A 360 -9.37 6.11 -15.13
C VAL A 360 -9.26 6.30 -13.61
N SER A 361 -9.11 7.54 -13.14
CA SER A 361 -9.08 7.86 -11.71
C SER A 361 -10.37 7.45 -11.01
N GLU A 362 -11.53 7.78 -11.58
CA GLU A 362 -12.84 7.37 -11.05
C GLU A 362 -12.97 5.83 -10.99
N GLN A 363 -12.50 5.12 -12.02
CA GLN A 363 -12.48 3.66 -12.02
C GLN A 363 -11.58 3.08 -10.92
N LEU A 364 -10.41 3.67 -10.67
CA LEU A 364 -9.57 3.29 -9.53
C LEU A 364 -10.32 3.52 -8.22
N PHE A 365 -10.92 4.70 -8.02
CA PHE A 365 -11.65 5.01 -6.79
C PHE A 365 -12.82 4.05 -6.56
N LEU A 366 -13.61 3.74 -7.58
CA LEU A 366 -14.71 2.78 -7.50
C LEU A 366 -14.25 1.35 -7.23
N ALA A 367 -13.08 0.96 -7.75
CA ALA A 367 -12.50 -0.35 -7.49
C ALA A 367 -12.11 -0.49 -6.02
N LEU A 368 -11.50 0.57 -5.51
CA LEU A 368 -11.05 0.74 -4.14
C LEU A 368 -12.25 0.73 -3.19
N ASP A 369 -13.22 1.60 -3.37
CA ASP A 369 -14.52 1.52 -2.70
C ASP A 369 -15.62 2.22 -3.52
N LYS A 370 -16.81 1.63 -3.53
CA LYS A 370 -17.93 2.12 -4.35
C LYS A 370 -18.42 3.52 -3.96
N GLN A 371 -18.23 3.92 -2.71
CA GLN A 371 -18.67 5.20 -2.15
C GLN A 371 -17.57 6.26 -2.17
N LEU A 372 -16.31 5.84 -2.33
CA LEU A 372 -15.16 6.72 -2.31
C LEU A 372 -15.31 7.96 -3.21
N PRO A 373 -15.79 7.89 -4.47
CA PRO A 373 -15.94 9.10 -5.28
C PRO A 373 -16.83 10.16 -4.63
N GLU A 374 -17.93 9.76 -4.00
CA GLU A 374 -18.86 10.68 -3.32
C GLU A 374 -18.18 11.31 -2.10
N GLU A 375 -17.41 10.53 -1.33
CA GLU A 375 -16.69 11.04 -0.18
C GLU A 375 -15.52 11.94 -0.52
N LEU A 376 -14.76 11.65 -1.58
CA LEU A 376 -13.69 12.54 -2.03
C LEU A 376 -14.27 13.89 -2.42
N HIS A 377 -15.42 13.89 -3.11
CA HIS A 377 -16.16 15.10 -3.44
C HIS A 377 -16.69 15.83 -2.21
N GLU A 378 -17.21 15.11 -1.21
CA GLU A 378 -17.63 15.71 0.06
C GLU A 378 -16.47 16.30 0.85
N ALA A 379 -15.37 15.58 0.99
CA ALA A 379 -14.19 16.00 1.72
C ALA A 379 -13.52 17.21 1.06
N ASP A 380 -13.44 17.22 -0.27
CA ASP A 380 -12.90 18.36 -1.02
C ASP A 380 -13.77 19.62 -0.88
N ARG A 381 -15.11 19.48 -1.00
CA ARG A 381 -16.06 20.60 -0.79
C ARG A 381 -15.96 21.24 0.59
N HIS A 382 -15.74 20.43 1.62
CA HIS A 382 -15.66 20.91 3.01
C HIS A 382 -14.26 21.39 3.42
N ASN A 383 -13.31 21.44 2.47
CA ASN A 383 -11.94 21.91 2.69
C ASN A 383 -11.32 21.31 3.97
N ASP A 384 -11.48 19.98 4.10
CA ASP A 384 -11.22 19.16 5.29
C ASP A 384 -9.94 19.59 6.04
N PRO A 385 -9.90 19.68 7.38
CA PRO A 385 -8.73 20.03 8.20
C PRO A 385 -7.39 19.36 7.85
N PHE A 386 -7.36 18.27 7.07
CA PHE A 386 -6.12 17.77 6.49
C PHE A 386 -5.50 18.73 5.44
N SER A 387 -6.28 19.60 4.80
CA SER A 387 -5.97 20.22 3.50
C SER A 387 -5.15 21.51 3.51
N LEU A 388 -5.08 22.29 4.59
CA LEU A 388 -4.98 23.74 4.36
C LEU A 388 -3.60 24.38 4.17
N LYS A 389 -2.46 23.72 4.45
CA LYS A 389 -1.13 24.35 4.16
C LYS A 389 -0.01 23.42 3.71
N ARG A 390 -0.02 22.13 4.06
CA ARG A 390 1.10 21.21 3.74
C ARG A 390 1.00 20.53 2.37
N PHE A 391 -0.17 20.56 1.73
CA PHE A 391 -0.44 19.83 0.48
C PHE A 391 -0.20 20.66 -0.79
N GLN A 392 -0.09 21.98 -0.67
CA GLN A 392 0.00 22.88 -1.82
C GLN A 392 1.42 23.01 -2.39
N SER A 393 2.45 22.52 -1.70
CA SER A 393 3.85 22.77 -2.03
C SER A 393 4.59 21.57 -2.64
N TYR A 394 3.90 20.52 -3.07
CA TYR A 394 4.56 19.28 -3.49
C TYR A 394 4.35 18.95 -4.96
N ARG A 395 5.40 19.12 -5.77
CA ARG A 395 5.59 18.46 -7.06
C ARG A 395 7.06 18.05 -7.14
N PRO A 396 7.37 16.82 -6.71
CA PRO A 396 7.68 15.72 -7.65
C PRO A 396 7.19 14.33 -7.17
N ASP A 397 7.39 13.28 -7.98
CA ASP A 397 7.22 11.85 -7.60
C ASP A 397 8.30 11.45 -6.57
N ALA A 398 8.15 11.98 -5.37
CA ALA A 398 9.18 11.97 -4.35
C ALA A 398 9.37 10.62 -3.66
N ALA A 399 8.46 9.66 -3.85
CA ALA A 399 8.71 8.28 -3.46
C ALA A 399 10.02 7.77 -4.09
N HIS A 400 10.38 8.21 -5.30
CA HIS A 400 11.66 7.84 -5.93
C HIS A 400 12.88 8.58 -5.35
N THR A 401 12.71 9.60 -4.49
CA THR A 401 13.83 10.27 -3.79
C THR A 401 14.52 9.37 -2.75
N GLU A 402 13.77 8.38 -2.23
CA GLU A 402 14.26 7.41 -1.24
C GLU A 402 14.93 6.19 -1.88
N LEU A 403 14.78 5.99 -3.20
CA LEU A 403 15.52 4.96 -3.91
C LEU A 403 16.99 5.37 -3.98
N ALA A 404 17.85 4.63 -3.29
CA ALA A 404 19.28 4.75 -3.47
C ALA A 404 19.65 4.38 -4.91
N SER A 405 20.73 4.96 -5.42
CA SER A 405 21.30 4.56 -6.69
C SER A 405 21.61 3.08 -6.67
N PRO A 406 21.25 2.33 -7.72
CA PRO A 406 21.40 0.89 -7.71
C PRO A 406 22.88 0.53 -7.56
N HIS A 407 23.16 -0.59 -6.92
CA HIS A 407 24.54 -1.05 -6.75
C HIS A 407 25.08 -1.82 -7.96
N PHE A 408 24.33 -1.89 -9.05
CA PHE A 408 24.68 -2.72 -10.20
C PHE A 408 25.85 -2.11 -10.99
N SER A 409 26.91 -2.91 -11.13
CA SER A 409 28.00 -2.68 -12.07
C SER A 409 27.91 -3.72 -13.19
N LEU A 410 28.03 -3.28 -14.44
CA LEU A 410 28.10 -4.16 -15.61
C LEU A 410 29.46 -4.88 -15.74
N ASP A 411 30.39 -4.69 -14.78
CA ASP A 411 31.73 -5.30 -14.85
C ASP A 411 31.68 -6.82 -14.60
N PRO A 412 32.12 -7.65 -15.57
CA PRO A 412 32.18 -9.11 -15.40
C PRO A 412 33.13 -9.55 -14.28
N GLU A 413 34.16 -8.75 -13.98
CA GLU A 413 35.23 -9.10 -13.04
C GLU A 413 34.81 -9.01 -11.56
N SER A 414 33.75 -8.28 -11.21
CA SER A 414 33.33 -8.16 -9.81
C SER A 414 32.58 -9.39 -9.28
N ARG A 415 32.12 -10.29 -10.17
CA ARG A 415 31.39 -11.52 -9.78
C ARG A 415 32.30 -12.67 -9.33
N LEU A 416 33.62 -12.55 -9.51
CA LEU A 416 34.60 -13.58 -9.15
C LEU A 416 35.22 -13.41 -7.76
N LYS A 417 34.93 -12.32 -7.04
CA LYS A 417 35.56 -12.06 -5.72
C LYS A 417 34.75 -12.52 -4.51
N ASP A 418 33.47 -12.84 -4.66
CA ASP A 418 32.58 -13.20 -3.55
C ASP A 418 32.23 -14.70 -3.48
N SER A 419 32.95 -15.56 -4.20
CA SER A 419 32.81 -17.01 -4.05
C SER A 419 34.12 -17.66 -3.58
N VAL A 420 34.04 -18.27 -2.39
CA VAL A 420 34.97 -19.26 -1.83
C VAL A 420 36.19 -18.67 -1.12
N THR A 421 36.04 -18.49 0.19
CA THR A 421 37.13 -18.59 1.16
C THR A 421 37.89 -19.90 0.95
N ASP A 422 39.20 -19.79 0.74
CA ASP A 422 40.17 -20.86 0.76
C ASP A 422 39.96 -21.80 1.96
N HIS A 423 39.51 -23.03 1.69
CA HIS A 423 39.86 -24.17 2.54
C HIS A 423 41.17 -24.75 2.02
N GLN A 424 42.28 -24.19 2.49
CA GLN A 424 43.55 -24.91 2.50
C GLN A 424 43.43 -26.07 3.48
N THR A 425 43.32 -27.27 2.92
CA THR A 425 43.66 -28.54 3.58
C THR A 425 45.16 -28.58 3.86
N GLU A 426 45.54 -28.75 5.12
CA GLU A 426 46.84 -29.33 5.50
C GLU A 426 46.60 -30.61 6.32
N ILE A 427 47.50 -31.57 6.08
CA ILE A 427 47.57 -32.95 6.60
C ILE A 427 47.84 -32.97 8.10
#